data_AF-A0A1B8XX92-F1
#
_entry.id   AF-A0A1B8XX92-F1
#
_cell.length_a   1.000
_cell.length_b   1.000
_cell.length_c   1.000
_cell.angle_alpha   90.00
_cell.angle_beta   90.00
_cell.angle_gamma   90.00
#
_symmetry.space_group_name_H-M   'P 1'
#
loop_
_entity.id
_entity.type
_entity.pdbx_description
1 polymer ?
#
loop_
_entity_poly.entity_id
_entity_poly.type
_entity_poly.pdbx_seq_one_letter_code
_entity_poly.pdbx_strand_id
1 'polypeptide(L)'
;KYEVASDVWLSRQNEEPVFSKDGSKFFLTVPVKQGGRGEFHHIAMFSVQARSDLVSTRHLTSGSWEVIQILAYDEPSQKLYFLSTEDSPRGRHLYSVSISGSLNRQCLTCNIAKEQCSYLSATFSPSNRHFLLRCKGPGVPTSSVHSTDDPTDFYPLESNSVLREAIAQKKTCRTEIKMIHIEDYELPLQLSFPRDFSVKNQYPLLLIIDEFPGNQLVTDEFHLDWDSVLINMDNIIVARFDGRGSGFQGLKILQEVHRGLGSVEVKDQIAAVEWLLKEPFIDPNRLSIFGK
;
A
#
# COMPACT_ATOMS: atom_id res chain seq x y z
N LYS A 1 -27.98 15.12 0.57
CA LYS A 1 -27.43 14.01 1.40
C LYS A 1 -26.65 13.08 0.48
N TYR A 2 -25.41 12.69 0.80
CA TYR A 2 -24.67 11.66 0.06
C TYR A 2 -24.80 10.34 0.81
N GLU A 3 -25.14 9.27 0.10
CA GLU A 3 -25.32 7.92 0.66
C GLU A 3 -24.55 6.93 -0.22
N VAL A 4 -23.89 5.96 0.43
CA VAL A 4 -23.21 4.85 -0.22
C VAL A 4 -23.85 3.56 0.26
N ALA A 5 -24.12 2.66 -0.68
CA ALA A 5 -24.58 1.31 -0.42
C ALA A 5 -23.61 0.31 -1.05
N SER A 6 -23.52 -0.87 -0.44
CA SER A 6 -22.75 -2.00 -0.96
C SER A 6 -23.57 -3.27 -0.75
N ASP A 7 -23.55 -4.17 -1.72
CA ASP A 7 -24.20 -5.48 -1.63
C ASP A 7 -23.46 -6.45 -0.69
N VAL A 8 -22.27 -6.04 -0.24
CA VAL A 8 -21.33 -6.83 0.57
C VAL A 8 -21.14 -6.18 1.96
N TRP A 9 -20.27 -5.18 2.05
CA TRP A 9 -20.10 -4.28 3.19
C TRP A 9 -19.54 -2.93 2.73
N LEU A 10 -19.62 -1.91 3.58
CA LEU A 10 -19.02 -0.59 3.34
C LEU A 10 -17.55 -0.59 3.78
N SER A 11 -16.63 -0.35 2.85
CA SER A 11 -15.21 -0.18 3.14
C SER A 11 -14.92 1.20 3.74
N ARG A 12 -13.83 1.30 4.53
CA ARG A 12 -13.23 2.56 5.01
C ARG A 12 -14.20 3.53 5.71
N GLN A 13 -14.99 3.03 6.67
CA GLN A 13 -15.99 3.83 7.39
C GLN A 13 -15.43 4.96 8.27
N ASN A 14 -14.12 4.94 8.56
CA ASN A 14 -13.44 5.98 9.35
C ASN A 14 -12.80 7.07 8.49
N GLU A 15 -13.17 7.14 7.21
CA GLU A 15 -12.59 8.13 6.31
C GLU A 15 -13.10 9.54 6.60
N GLU A 16 -12.16 10.46 6.81
CA GLU A 16 -12.46 11.86 7.12
C GLU A 16 -12.53 12.67 5.81
N PRO A 17 -13.67 13.32 5.51
CA PRO A 17 -13.77 14.21 4.36
C PRO A 17 -12.95 15.49 4.57
N VAL A 18 -12.33 15.98 3.50
CA VAL A 18 -11.65 17.28 3.50
C VAL A 18 -12.59 18.34 2.94
N PHE A 19 -12.81 19.43 3.67
CA PHE A 19 -13.73 20.51 3.28
C PHE A 19 -13.01 21.73 2.72
N SER A 20 -13.69 22.48 1.86
CA SER A 20 -13.37 23.89 1.67
C SER A 20 -13.69 24.71 2.92
N LYS A 21 -13.00 25.82 3.13
CA LYS A 21 -13.16 26.74 4.28
C LYS A 21 -14.58 27.29 4.39
N ASP A 22 -15.25 27.47 3.27
CA ASP A 22 -16.64 27.94 3.20
C ASP A 22 -17.67 26.80 3.25
N GLY A 23 -17.22 25.53 3.26
CA GLY A 23 -18.08 24.35 3.24
C GLY A 23 -18.84 24.13 1.93
N SER A 24 -18.57 24.91 0.88
CA SER A 24 -19.24 24.76 -0.43
C SER A 24 -18.83 23.49 -1.17
N LYS A 25 -17.67 22.93 -0.83
CA LYS A 25 -17.13 21.70 -1.41
C LYS A 25 -16.56 20.80 -0.34
N PHE A 26 -16.62 19.50 -0.57
CA PHE A 26 -15.85 18.54 0.18
C PHE A 26 -15.34 17.41 -0.71
N PHE A 27 -14.31 16.73 -0.25
CA PHE A 27 -13.63 15.66 -0.95
C PHE A 27 -13.63 14.41 -0.07
N LEU A 28 -13.92 13.28 -0.70
CA LEU A 28 -13.94 11.97 -0.05
C LEU A 28 -13.48 10.93 -1.08
N THR A 29 -12.81 9.86 -0.66
CA THR A 29 -12.60 8.72 -1.53
C THR A 29 -13.83 7.83 -1.56
N VAL A 30 -14.21 7.40 -2.76
CA VAL A 30 -15.39 6.58 -2.98
C VAL A 30 -15.05 5.46 -3.97
N PRO A 31 -15.68 4.28 -3.87
CA PRO A 31 -15.51 3.23 -4.86
C PRO A 31 -15.98 3.69 -6.24
N VAL A 32 -15.14 3.50 -7.25
CA VAL A 32 -15.47 3.78 -8.66
C VAL A 32 -15.19 2.52 -9.49
N LYS A 33 -16.16 2.11 -10.32
CA LYS A 33 -16.00 0.99 -11.26
C LYS A 33 -14.92 1.28 -12.31
N GLN A 34 -13.96 0.36 -12.44
CA GLN A 34 -12.84 0.43 -13.38
C GLN A 34 -12.87 -0.75 -14.36
N GLY A 35 -14.06 -1.08 -14.87
CA GLY A 35 -14.29 -2.19 -15.79
C GLY A 35 -14.16 -3.58 -15.11
N GLY A 36 -13.60 -4.56 -15.83
CA GLY A 36 -13.50 -5.95 -15.36
C GLY A 36 -12.55 -6.18 -14.17
N ARG A 37 -11.75 -5.17 -13.81
CA ARG A 37 -10.85 -5.20 -12.65
C ARG A 37 -11.57 -4.86 -11.34
N GLY A 38 -12.86 -4.51 -11.39
CA GLY A 38 -13.67 -4.20 -10.22
C GLY A 38 -13.64 -2.72 -9.85
N GLU A 39 -13.79 -2.45 -8.56
CA GLU A 39 -13.92 -1.10 -8.01
C GLU A 39 -12.69 -0.70 -7.19
N PHE A 40 -12.30 0.57 -7.28
CA PHE A 40 -11.16 1.13 -6.58
C PHE A 40 -11.57 2.44 -5.90
N HIS A 41 -11.00 2.74 -4.72
CA HIS A 41 -11.24 4.01 -4.04
C HIS A 41 -10.55 5.15 -4.79
N HIS A 42 -11.34 6.12 -5.24
CA HIS A 42 -10.90 7.30 -5.98
C HIS A 42 -11.53 8.56 -5.41
N ILE A 43 -10.85 9.70 -5.58
CA ILE A 43 -11.31 10.97 -5.02
C ILE A 43 -12.54 11.46 -5.81
N ALA A 44 -13.61 11.72 -5.08
CA ALA A 44 -14.76 12.46 -5.57
C ALA A 44 -14.80 13.85 -4.90
N MET A 45 -15.07 14.86 -5.73
CA MET A 45 -15.44 16.19 -5.28
C MET A 45 -16.96 16.30 -5.25
N PHE A 46 -17.49 16.75 -4.13
CA PHE A 46 -18.89 17.04 -3.92
C PHE A 46 -19.07 18.54 -3.76
N SER A 47 -19.94 19.15 -4.56
CA SER A 47 -20.28 20.57 -4.41
C SER A 47 -21.70 20.73 -3.88
N VAL A 48 -21.82 21.48 -2.79
CA VAL A 48 -23.07 21.75 -2.09
C VAL A 48 -23.68 23.04 -2.64
N GLN A 49 -24.87 22.95 -3.21
CA GLN A 49 -25.59 24.12 -3.70
C GLN A 49 -26.51 24.68 -2.62
N ALA A 50 -26.38 25.97 -2.31
CA ALA A 50 -27.09 26.64 -1.20
C ALA A 50 -28.64 26.63 -1.28
N ARG A 51 -29.24 26.11 -2.35
CA ARG A 51 -30.69 26.15 -2.60
C ARG A 51 -31.30 24.82 -3.03
N SER A 52 -30.55 23.72 -2.97
CA SER A 52 -31.02 22.40 -3.39
C SER A 52 -30.32 21.31 -2.60
N ASP A 53 -31.05 20.23 -2.27
CA ASP A 53 -30.45 19.01 -1.72
C ASP A 53 -29.54 18.27 -2.73
N LEU A 54 -29.47 18.78 -3.97
CA LEU A 54 -28.62 18.28 -5.04
C LEU A 54 -27.15 18.58 -4.74
N VAL A 55 -26.40 17.51 -4.49
CA VAL A 55 -24.94 17.52 -4.41
C VAL A 55 -24.40 17.07 -5.76
N SER A 56 -23.66 17.92 -6.46
CA SER A 56 -23.01 17.52 -7.71
C SER A 56 -21.71 16.78 -7.41
N THR A 57 -21.54 15.59 -7.98
CA THR A 57 -20.36 14.74 -7.79
C THR A 57 -19.47 14.77 -9.04
N ARG A 58 -18.17 14.95 -8.86
CA ARG A 58 -17.16 14.85 -9.92
C ARG A 58 -15.99 13.98 -9.45
N HIS A 59 -15.70 12.90 -10.17
CA HIS A 59 -14.51 12.10 -9.91
C HIS A 59 -13.26 12.84 -10.41
N LEU A 60 -12.26 12.95 -9.54
CA LEU A 60 -10.99 13.62 -9.82
C LEU A 60 -9.88 12.64 -10.20
N THR A 61 -10.02 11.37 -9.78
CA THR A 61 -9.06 10.30 -10.07
C THR A 61 -9.78 9.06 -10.60
N SER A 62 -9.03 8.22 -11.31
CA SER A 62 -9.50 6.95 -11.87
C SER A 62 -8.31 6.07 -12.26
N GLY A 63 -8.49 4.76 -12.25
CA GLY A 63 -7.48 3.78 -12.65
C GLY A 63 -7.53 2.52 -11.78
N SER A 64 -6.81 1.48 -12.19
CA SER A 64 -6.69 0.21 -11.44
C SER A 64 -5.67 0.31 -10.31
N TRP A 65 -5.88 1.27 -9.42
CA TRP A 65 -5.09 1.59 -8.23
C TRP A 65 -5.98 2.36 -7.26
N GLU A 66 -5.59 2.46 -5.99
CA GLU A 66 -6.40 3.10 -4.95
C GLU A 66 -5.75 4.38 -4.42
N VAL A 67 -6.58 5.40 -4.20
CA VAL A 67 -6.26 6.49 -3.28
C VAL A 67 -6.38 5.94 -1.86
N ILE A 68 -5.35 6.11 -1.04
CA ILE A 68 -5.32 5.60 0.34
C ILE A 68 -5.88 6.62 1.32
N GLN A 69 -5.46 7.88 1.16
CA GLN A 69 -5.83 8.95 2.07
C GLN A 69 -5.71 10.29 1.37
N ILE A 70 -6.69 11.17 1.55
CA ILE A 70 -6.59 12.59 1.21
C ILE A 70 -5.90 13.30 2.37
N LEU A 71 -4.82 14.02 2.09
CA LEU A 71 -3.99 14.65 3.13
C LEU A 71 -4.28 16.13 3.30
N ALA A 72 -4.47 16.85 2.20
CA ALA A 72 -4.66 18.29 2.23
C ALA A 72 -5.38 18.78 0.97
N TYR A 73 -6.12 19.88 1.14
CA TYR A 73 -6.66 20.67 0.04
C TYR A 73 -6.12 22.10 0.14
N ASP A 74 -5.38 22.52 -0.88
CA ASP A 74 -4.90 23.88 -1.01
C ASP A 74 -5.83 24.69 -1.93
N GLU A 75 -6.69 25.50 -1.30
CA GLU A 75 -7.68 26.32 -1.99
C GLU A 75 -7.07 27.36 -2.95
N PRO A 76 -6.05 28.15 -2.58
CA PRO A 76 -5.50 29.15 -3.48
C PRO A 76 -4.95 28.56 -4.78
N SER A 77 -4.26 27.42 -4.72
CA SER A 77 -3.73 26.74 -5.92
C SER A 77 -4.70 25.76 -6.56
N GLN A 78 -5.87 25.51 -5.95
CA GLN A 78 -6.85 24.52 -6.38
C GLN A 78 -6.25 23.11 -6.54
N LYS A 79 -5.34 22.72 -5.62
CA LYS A 79 -4.68 21.40 -5.61
C LYS A 79 -5.10 20.57 -4.41
N LEU A 80 -5.27 19.28 -4.63
CA LEU A 80 -5.54 18.29 -3.59
C LEU A 80 -4.40 17.28 -3.54
N TYR A 81 -3.93 16.97 -2.33
CA TYR A 81 -2.79 16.10 -2.07
C TYR A 81 -3.24 14.80 -1.41
N PHE A 82 -2.72 13.67 -1.88
CA PHE A 82 -3.18 12.35 -1.45
C PHE A 82 -2.09 11.27 -1.57
N LEU A 83 -2.22 10.20 -0.80
CA LEU A 83 -1.43 8.99 -0.96
C LEU A 83 -2.11 8.01 -1.90
N SER A 84 -1.34 7.33 -2.74
CA SER A 84 -1.87 6.40 -3.75
C SER A 84 -0.95 5.21 -4.01
N THR A 85 -1.53 4.13 -4.53
CA THR A 85 -0.86 2.94 -5.09
C THR A 85 -0.67 3.00 -6.61
N GLU A 86 -0.84 4.18 -7.24
CA GLU A 86 -0.75 4.38 -8.70
C GLU A 86 0.60 3.93 -9.30
N ASP A 87 1.71 4.10 -8.57
CA ASP A 87 3.02 3.60 -8.99
C ASP A 87 3.16 2.07 -8.81
N SER A 88 2.76 1.57 -7.64
CA SER A 88 2.87 0.15 -7.27
C SER A 88 1.84 -0.19 -6.18
N PRO A 89 1.17 -1.35 -6.24
CA PRO A 89 0.26 -1.81 -5.18
C PRO A 89 0.97 -2.03 -3.83
N ARG A 90 2.28 -2.26 -3.85
CA ARG A 90 3.11 -2.48 -2.66
C ARG A 90 3.67 -1.18 -2.07
N GLY A 91 3.76 -0.14 -2.89
CA GLY A 91 4.30 1.15 -2.53
C GLY A 91 3.21 2.14 -2.15
N ARG A 92 3.60 3.28 -1.61
CA ARG A 92 2.73 4.41 -1.30
C ARG A 92 3.48 5.68 -1.68
N HIS A 93 2.94 6.43 -2.63
CA HIS A 93 3.54 7.70 -3.05
C HIS A 93 2.58 8.87 -2.83
N LEU A 94 3.15 10.06 -2.64
CA LEU A 94 2.43 11.32 -2.51
C LEU A 94 2.17 11.90 -3.89
N TYR A 95 0.90 12.16 -4.17
CA TYR A 95 0.43 12.76 -5.41
C TYR A 95 -0.29 14.08 -5.13
N SER A 96 -0.40 14.89 -6.18
CA SER A 96 -1.30 16.03 -6.24
C SER A 96 -2.20 15.92 -7.48
N VAL A 97 -3.42 16.45 -7.38
CA VAL A 97 -4.34 16.62 -8.52
C VAL A 97 -4.91 18.04 -8.50
N SER A 98 -4.95 18.68 -9.67
CA SER A 98 -5.67 19.95 -9.82
C SER A 98 -7.16 19.69 -9.91
N ILE A 99 -7.97 20.39 -9.10
CA ILE A 99 -9.43 20.24 -9.12
C ILE A 99 -10.10 21.12 -10.20
N SER A 100 -9.32 22.00 -10.82
CA SER A 100 -9.74 22.90 -11.91
C SER A 100 -9.04 22.52 -13.22
N GLY A 101 -9.69 22.75 -14.35
CA GLY A 101 -9.13 22.43 -15.66
C GLY A 101 -9.02 20.93 -15.95
N SER A 102 -7.86 20.49 -16.45
CA SER A 102 -7.63 19.17 -17.07
C SER A 102 -7.44 17.99 -16.12
N LEU A 103 -7.62 18.17 -14.80
CA LEU A 103 -7.46 17.12 -13.79
C LEU A 103 -6.09 16.42 -13.84
N ASN A 104 -5.03 17.18 -14.15
CA ASN A 104 -3.68 16.64 -14.22
C ASN A 104 -3.24 16.15 -12.83
N ARG A 105 -2.78 14.90 -12.77
CA ARG A 105 -2.14 14.31 -11.60
C ARG A 105 -0.63 14.40 -11.72
N GLN A 106 0.05 14.68 -10.61
CA GLN A 106 1.50 14.71 -10.53
C GLN A 106 1.96 13.94 -9.29
N CYS A 107 2.88 13.00 -9.47
CA CYS A 107 3.58 12.38 -8.36
C CYS A 107 4.65 13.34 -7.82
N LEU A 108 4.58 13.69 -6.54
CA LEU A 108 5.55 14.58 -5.89
C LEU A 108 6.78 13.82 -5.40
N THR A 109 6.61 12.55 -5.05
CA THR A 109 7.68 11.74 -4.44
C THR A 109 8.43 10.86 -5.42
N CYS A 110 7.88 10.52 -6.59
CA CYS A 110 8.47 9.51 -7.48
C CYS A 110 9.89 9.86 -7.95
N ASN A 111 10.24 11.16 -8.06
CA ASN A 111 11.57 11.60 -8.47
C ASN A 111 12.54 11.82 -7.29
N ILE A 112 12.03 11.97 -6.07
CA ILE A 112 12.81 12.33 -4.88
C ILE A 112 13.06 11.08 -4.03
N ALA A 113 12.06 10.22 -3.97
CA ALA A 113 12.11 8.94 -3.34
C ALA A 113 12.86 8.00 -4.29
N LYS A 114 14.15 7.82 -4.02
CA LYS A 114 15.02 6.88 -4.74
C LYS A 114 14.55 5.44 -4.50
N GLU A 115 15.22 4.45 -5.10
CA GLU A 115 14.93 3.02 -4.93
C GLU A 115 14.79 2.54 -3.48
N GLN A 116 15.38 3.25 -2.51
CA GLN A 116 15.29 2.92 -1.08
C GLN A 116 14.02 3.48 -0.40
N CYS A 117 13.14 4.14 -1.15
CA CYS A 117 11.97 4.81 -0.59
C CYS A 117 10.74 4.74 -1.52
N SER A 118 10.00 3.64 -1.50
CA SER A 118 8.75 3.49 -2.26
C SER A 118 7.50 3.37 -1.37
N TYR A 119 7.67 3.27 -0.05
CA TYR A 119 6.57 3.30 0.91
C TYR A 119 6.63 4.53 1.80
N LEU A 120 5.75 5.49 1.55
CA LEU A 120 5.79 6.81 2.16
C LEU A 120 4.51 7.13 2.93
N SER A 121 4.64 8.05 3.88
CA SER A 121 3.52 8.79 4.47
C SER A 121 3.86 10.27 4.53
N ALA A 122 2.86 11.14 4.50
CA ALA A 122 3.07 12.58 4.55
C ALA A 122 2.08 13.28 5.46
N THR A 123 2.47 14.42 6.01
CA THR A 123 1.62 15.28 6.84
C THR A 123 1.88 16.74 6.46
N PHE A 124 0.84 17.47 6.07
CA PHE A 124 0.97 18.87 5.65
C PHE A 124 0.97 19.83 6.85
N SER A 125 1.66 20.96 6.72
CA SER A 125 1.51 22.08 7.65
C SER A 125 0.09 22.64 7.56
N PRO A 126 -0.44 23.31 8.62
CA PRO A 126 -1.79 23.90 8.58
C PRO A 126 -2.03 24.88 7.42
N SER A 127 -0.95 25.46 6.89
CA SER A 127 -0.95 26.39 5.75
C SER A 127 -0.70 25.72 4.40
N ASN A 128 -0.50 24.40 4.34
CA ASN A 128 -0.13 23.63 3.15
C ASN A 128 1.14 24.10 2.43
N ARG A 129 2.00 24.91 3.07
CA ARG A 129 3.24 25.40 2.45
C ARG A 129 4.39 24.40 2.53
N HIS A 130 4.37 23.55 3.54
CA HIS A 130 5.37 22.50 3.75
C HIS A 130 4.67 21.19 4.07
N PHE A 131 5.37 20.08 3.86
CA PHE A 131 4.93 18.78 4.34
C PHE A 131 6.09 18.01 4.96
N LEU A 132 5.78 17.29 6.03
CA LEU A 132 6.64 16.28 6.62
C LEU A 132 6.46 14.99 5.82
N LEU A 133 7.52 14.54 5.16
CA LEU A 133 7.58 13.27 4.46
C LEU A 133 8.29 12.25 5.35
N ARG A 134 7.68 11.08 5.52
CA ARG A 134 8.29 9.95 6.22
C ARG A 134 8.45 8.81 5.23
N CYS A 135 9.69 8.50 4.91
CA CYS A 135 10.06 7.28 4.23
C CYS A 135 9.98 6.12 5.22
N LYS A 136 9.16 5.12 4.94
CA LYS A 136 9.05 3.93 5.80
C LYS A 136 9.64 2.68 5.17
N GLY A 137 10.11 2.72 3.93
CA GLY A 137 10.75 1.58 3.28
C GLY A 137 10.89 1.73 1.76
N PRO A 138 11.63 0.83 1.09
CA PRO A 138 12.16 -0.43 1.65
C PRO A 138 13.47 -0.28 2.42
N GLY A 139 14.17 0.85 2.30
CA GLY A 139 15.37 1.15 3.08
C GLY A 139 15.05 1.49 4.54
N VAL A 140 16.09 1.73 5.33
CA VAL A 140 15.94 2.19 6.72
C VAL A 140 15.10 3.47 6.75
N PRO A 141 14.02 3.56 7.55
CA PRO A 141 13.11 4.69 7.57
C PRO A 141 13.81 6.04 7.80
N THR A 142 13.32 7.09 7.15
CA THR A 142 13.82 8.46 7.29
C THR A 142 12.67 9.45 7.32
N SER A 143 12.93 10.66 7.81
CA SER A 143 11.96 11.75 7.83
C SER A 143 12.60 13.07 7.39
N SER A 144 11.87 13.84 6.60
CA SER A 144 12.32 15.13 6.05
C SER A 144 11.15 16.11 5.90
N VAL A 145 11.43 17.40 5.98
CA VAL A 145 10.45 18.46 5.71
C VAL A 145 10.73 19.03 4.32
N HIS A 146 9.70 19.11 3.49
CA HIS A 146 9.79 19.59 2.12
C HIS A 146 8.92 20.84 1.93
N SER A 147 9.34 21.72 1.04
CA SER A 147 8.47 22.76 0.50
C SER A 147 7.41 22.14 -0.43
N THR A 148 6.19 22.67 -0.40
CA THR A 148 5.09 22.16 -1.26
C THR A 148 5.21 22.63 -2.70
N ASP A 149 5.73 23.84 -2.90
CA ASP A 149 5.93 24.43 -4.24
C ASP A 149 7.14 23.83 -4.95
N ASP A 150 8.20 23.52 -4.20
CA ASP A 150 9.37 22.78 -4.67
C ASP A 150 9.69 21.63 -3.72
N PRO A 151 9.15 20.43 -3.98
CA PRO A 151 9.46 19.25 -3.17
C PRO A 151 10.94 18.88 -3.11
N THR A 152 11.79 19.38 -4.04
CA THR A 152 13.24 19.10 -4.01
C THR A 152 13.99 19.96 -3.01
N ASP A 153 13.38 21.05 -2.53
CA ASP A 153 13.86 21.84 -1.41
C ASP A 153 13.40 21.18 -0.10
N PHE A 154 14.35 20.59 0.63
CA PHE A 154 14.04 19.85 1.84
C PHE A 154 15.13 19.92 2.92
N TYR A 155 14.68 19.74 4.16
CA TYR A 155 15.53 19.59 5.33
C TYR A 155 15.36 18.20 5.95
N PRO A 156 16.43 17.40 6.10
CA PRO A 156 16.36 16.10 6.77
C PRO A 156 16.11 16.29 8.27
N LEU A 157 15.12 15.60 8.83
CA LEU A 157 14.84 15.62 10.27
C LEU A 157 15.43 14.41 11.00
N GLU A 158 15.22 13.21 10.45
CA GLU A 158 15.67 11.96 11.04
C GLU A 158 16.19 11.02 9.95
N SER A 159 17.39 10.49 10.13
CA SER A 159 18.05 9.62 9.16
C SER A 159 18.21 8.18 9.64
N ASN A 160 17.93 7.92 10.92
CA ASN A 160 18.15 6.65 11.61
C ASN A 160 19.57 6.12 11.37
N SER A 161 20.57 6.99 11.47
CA SER A 161 21.98 6.67 11.18
C SER A 161 22.49 5.49 12.01
N VAL A 162 22.19 5.46 13.32
CA VAL A 162 22.58 4.38 14.22
C VAL A 162 22.00 3.03 13.76
N LEU A 163 20.71 2.99 13.41
CA LEU A 163 20.06 1.79 12.90
C LEU A 163 20.65 1.35 11.57
N ARG A 164 20.93 2.31 10.67
CA ARG A 164 21.55 2.07 9.38
C ARG A 164 22.93 1.45 9.51
N GLU A 165 23.76 1.98 10.40
CA GLU A 165 25.08 1.42 10.72
C GLU A 165 24.96 0.03 11.34
N ALA A 166 24.02 -0.16 12.27
CA ALA A 166 23.79 -1.45 12.92
C ALA A 166 23.39 -2.54 11.90
N ILE A 167 22.47 -2.24 10.98
CA ILE A 167 22.03 -3.19 9.95
C ILE A 167 23.13 -3.44 8.92
N ALA A 168 23.90 -2.42 8.54
CA ALA A 168 25.02 -2.58 7.60
C ALA A 168 26.09 -3.57 8.09
N GLN A 169 26.22 -3.74 9.41
CA GLN A 169 27.12 -4.72 10.02
C GLN A 169 26.54 -6.15 10.09
N LYS A 170 25.24 -6.35 9.81
CA LYS A 170 24.58 -7.65 9.85
C LYS A 170 24.53 -8.30 8.47
N LYS A 171 24.27 -9.61 8.45
CA LYS A 171 23.88 -10.29 7.21
C LYS A 171 22.47 -9.83 6.86
N THR A 172 22.32 -9.07 5.79
CA THR A 172 21.00 -8.68 5.26
C THR A 172 20.42 -9.83 4.46
N CYS A 173 19.15 -10.12 4.66
CA CYS A 173 18.41 -11.09 3.83
C CYS A 173 18.14 -10.50 2.44
N ARG A 174 18.02 -11.37 1.45
CA ARG A 174 17.59 -10.98 0.11
C ARG A 174 16.09 -11.25 0.00
N THR A 175 15.32 -10.27 -0.44
CA THR A 175 13.89 -10.45 -0.69
C THR A 175 13.64 -10.47 -2.21
N GLU A 176 12.82 -11.40 -2.67
CA GLU A 176 12.28 -11.43 -4.03
C GLU A 176 10.75 -11.46 -3.96
N ILE A 177 10.12 -10.82 -4.94
CA ILE A 177 8.67 -10.81 -5.06
C ILE A 177 8.31 -11.46 -6.39
N LYS A 178 7.39 -12.41 -6.35
CA LYS A 178 6.85 -13.11 -7.51
C LYS A 178 5.35 -12.89 -7.55
N MET A 179 4.80 -12.71 -8.75
CA MET A 179 3.34 -12.74 -8.95
C MET A 179 2.95 -14.18 -9.25
N ILE A 180 2.03 -14.73 -8.48
CA ILE A 180 1.45 -16.05 -8.74
C ILE A 180 0.04 -15.89 -9.28
N HIS A 181 -0.31 -16.72 -10.25
CA HIS A 181 -1.62 -16.72 -10.88
C HIS A 181 -2.50 -17.77 -10.21
N ILE A 182 -3.59 -17.34 -9.59
CA ILE A 182 -4.59 -18.20 -8.96
C ILE A 182 -5.95 -17.81 -9.54
N GLU A 183 -6.57 -18.75 -10.26
CA GLU A 183 -7.83 -18.51 -10.98
C GLU A 183 -7.71 -17.26 -11.89
N ASP A 184 -8.51 -16.22 -11.66
CA ASP A 184 -8.49 -14.97 -12.44
C ASP A 184 -7.62 -13.86 -11.81
N TYR A 185 -6.84 -14.18 -10.78
CA TYR A 185 -6.09 -13.23 -9.97
C TYR A 185 -4.58 -13.38 -10.14
N GLU A 186 -3.87 -12.24 -10.19
CA GLU A 186 -2.42 -12.16 -10.05
C GLU A 186 -2.10 -11.62 -8.66
N LEU A 187 -1.51 -12.46 -7.81
CA LEU A 187 -1.38 -12.20 -6.38
C LEU A 187 0.11 -12.22 -5.98
N PRO A 188 0.58 -11.28 -5.14
CA PRO A 188 1.99 -11.15 -4.84
C PRO A 188 2.43 -12.14 -3.74
N LEU A 189 3.55 -12.80 -3.98
CA LEU A 189 4.27 -13.68 -3.07
C LEU A 189 5.66 -13.09 -2.81
N GLN A 190 5.97 -12.79 -1.56
CA GLN A 190 7.28 -12.34 -1.13
C GLN A 190 8.06 -13.50 -0.51
N LEU A 191 9.29 -13.70 -0.97
CA LEU A 191 10.24 -14.67 -0.44
C LEU A 191 11.46 -13.96 0.11
N SER A 192 11.76 -14.20 1.38
CA SER A 192 12.96 -13.71 2.04
C SER A 192 13.93 -14.87 2.23
N PHE A 193 15.09 -14.74 1.61
CA PHE A 193 16.13 -15.76 1.51
C PHE A 193 17.29 -15.49 2.47
N PRO A 194 17.92 -16.56 3.00
CA PRO A 194 19.21 -16.46 3.66
C PRO A 194 20.25 -15.81 2.73
N ARG A 195 21.20 -15.06 3.29
CA ARG A 195 22.23 -14.37 2.50
C ARG A 195 23.05 -15.31 1.61
N ASP A 196 23.40 -16.47 2.14
CA ASP A 196 24.23 -17.48 1.48
C ASP A 196 23.34 -18.52 0.73
N PHE A 197 22.19 -18.07 0.22
CA PHE A 197 21.24 -18.90 -0.52
C PHE A 197 21.86 -19.54 -1.76
N SER A 198 21.55 -20.82 -1.95
CA SER A 198 21.97 -21.60 -3.11
C SER A 198 20.85 -22.54 -3.53
N VAL A 199 20.47 -22.47 -4.81
CA VAL A 199 19.44 -23.33 -5.41
C VAL A 199 19.75 -24.84 -5.29
N LYS A 200 21.01 -25.21 -5.00
CA LYS A 200 21.44 -26.61 -4.83
C LYS A 200 21.07 -27.20 -3.47
N ASN A 201 20.75 -26.36 -2.48
CA ASN A 201 20.42 -26.78 -1.12
C ASN A 201 18.90 -26.80 -0.93
N GLN A 202 18.43 -27.60 0.03
CA GLN A 202 17.04 -27.61 0.45
C GLN A 202 16.87 -26.88 1.79
N TYR A 203 15.96 -25.92 1.82
CA TYR A 203 15.70 -25.04 2.97
C TYR A 203 14.31 -25.34 3.58
N PRO A 204 14.16 -25.24 4.91
CA PRO A 204 12.84 -25.16 5.53
C PRO A 204 12.07 -23.95 5.02
N LEU A 205 10.76 -24.08 4.90
CA LEU A 205 9.86 -23.00 4.56
C LEU A 205 9.02 -22.61 5.77
N LEU A 206 9.01 -21.32 6.10
CA LEU A 206 8.06 -20.72 7.03
C LEU A 206 7.09 -19.81 6.26
N LEU A 207 5.82 -20.18 6.23
CA LEU A 207 4.76 -19.31 5.72
C LEU A 207 4.24 -18.42 6.85
N ILE A 208 4.34 -17.11 6.68
CA ILE A 208 3.71 -16.12 7.56
C ILE A 208 2.39 -15.67 6.91
N ILE A 209 1.30 -15.82 7.64
CA ILE A 209 -0.04 -15.39 7.24
C ILE A 209 -0.52 -14.25 8.15
N ASP A 210 -1.45 -13.44 7.63
CA ASP A 210 -2.14 -12.39 8.38
C ASP A 210 -3.52 -12.89 8.83
N GLU A 211 -3.98 -12.47 10.00
CA GLU A 211 -5.29 -12.83 10.54
C GLU A 211 -6.43 -11.94 10.03
N PHE A 212 -6.14 -10.73 9.51
CA PHE A 212 -7.19 -9.74 9.21
C PHE A 212 -7.41 -9.51 7.71
N PRO A 213 -8.65 -9.68 7.21
CA PRO A 213 -9.02 -9.25 5.87
C PRO A 213 -8.77 -7.75 5.67
N GLY A 214 -8.23 -7.39 4.52
CA GLY A 214 -7.89 -6.01 4.14
C GLY A 214 -6.48 -5.57 4.51
N ASN A 215 -5.71 -6.39 5.23
CA ASN A 215 -4.28 -6.15 5.38
C ASN A 215 -3.49 -6.51 4.11
N GLN A 216 -2.22 -6.10 4.07
CA GLN A 216 -1.28 -6.38 2.99
C GLN A 216 0.07 -6.76 3.60
N LEU A 217 0.49 -8.00 3.40
CA LEU A 217 1.76 -8.54 3.87
C LEU A 217 2.91 -8.22 2.91
N VAL A 218 2.65 -8.23 1.60
CA VAL A 218 3.66 -7.98 0.57
C VAL A 218 3.68 -6.48 0.27
N THR A 219 4.58 -5.80 0.96
CA THR A 219 4.71 -4.34 0.96
C THR A 219 6.17 -3.94 0.83
N ASP A 220 6.41 -2.74 0.32
CA ASP A 220 7.75 -2.15 0.30
C ASP A 220 8.09 -1.47 1.65
N GLU A 221 7.26 -1.60 2.68
CA GLU A 221 7.54 -1.10 4.04
C GLU A 221 8.72 -1.84 4.69
N PHE A 222 9.62 -1.09 5.33
CA PHE A 222 10.77 -1.65 6.03
C PHE A 222 10.31 -2.49 7.22
N HIS A 223 10.79 -3.72 7.28
CA HIS A 223 10.47 -4.66 8.34
C HIS A 223 11.73 -5.36 8.84
N LEU A 224 11.88 -5.40 10.16
CA LEU A 224 12.93 -6.14 10.85
C LEU A 224 12.34 -6.70 12.14
N ASP A 225 12.16 -8.02 12.19
CA ASP A 225 11.52 -8.70 13.32
C ASP A 225 12.16 -10.09 13.55
N TRP A 226 11.56 -10.93 14.40
CA TRP A 226 12.06 -12.25 14.80
C TRP A 226 12.30 -13.19 13.61
N ASP A 227 11.50 -13.09 12.55
CA ASP A 227 11.64 -13.90 11.34
C ASP A 227 12.95 -13.60 10.60
N SER A 228 13.44 -12.36 10.69
CA SER A 228 14.73 -11.94 10.15
C SER A 228 15.90 -12.61 10.87
N VAL A 229 15.72 -13.00 12.14
CA VAL A 229 16.70 -13.81 12.88
C VAL A 229 16.69 -15.25 12.36
N LEU A 230 15.52 -15.85 12.17
CA LEU A 230 15.38 -17.21 11.62
C LEU A 230 15.98 -17.35 10.22
N ILE A 231 15.75 -16.36 9.35
CA ILE A 231 16.31 -16.35 7.99
C ILE A 231 17.84 -16.39 8.06
N ASN A 232 18.45 -15.59 8.94
CA ASN A 232 19.89 -15.40 8.97
C ASN A 232 20.66 -16.43 9.81
N MET A 233 20.08 -16.92 10.90
CA MET A 233 20.73 -17.86 11.82
C MET A 233 20.40 -19.32 11.51
N ASP A 234 19.14 -19.60 11.17
CA ASP A 234 18.64 -20.98 11.01
C ASP A 234 18.47 -21.40 9.54
N ASN A 235 18.82 -20.51 8.60
CA ASN A 235 18.69 -20.71 7.16
C ASN A 235 17.26 -21.13 6.76
N ILE A 236 16.26 -20.42 7.26
CA ILE A 236 14.86 -20.64 6.91
C ILE A 236 14.46 -19.66 5.80
N ILE A 237 13.74 -20.14 4.78
CA ILE A 237 13.10 -19.25 3.81
C ILE A 237 11.75 -18.83 4.38
N VAL A 238 11.49 -17.53 4.42
CA VAL A 238 10.21 -16.98 4.87
C VAL A 238 9.39 -16.55 3.67
N ALA A 239 8.15 -17.01 3.59
CA ALA A 239 7.18 -16.62 2.58
C ALA A 239 6.05 -15.79 3.20
N ARG A 240 5.63 -14.74 2.49
CA ARG A 240 4.42 -13.95 2.76
C ARG A 240 3.61 -13.87 1.49
N PHE A 241 2.31 -14.10 1.56
CA PHE A 241 1.46 -14.15 0.39
C PHE A 241 0.15 -13.40 0.60
N ASP A 242 -0.15 -12.45 -0.28
CA ASP A 242 -1.41 -11.72 -0.26
C ASP A 242 -2.42 -12.38 -1.20
N GLY A 243 -3.30 -13.20 -0.60
CA GLY A 243 -4.39 -13.86 -1.29
C GLY A 243 -5.58 -12.94 -1.59
N ARG A 244 -6.69 -13.54 -2.07
CA ARG A 244 -8.01 -12.90 -2.02
C ARG A 244 -8.37 -12.53 -0.58
N GLY A 245 -9.01 -11.37 -0.41
CA GLY A 245 -9.25 -10.74 0.89
C GLY A 245 -8.16 -9.76 1.33
N SER A 246 -6.99 -9.76 0.70
CA SER A 246 -5.96 -8.75 0.94
C SER A 246 -6.42 -7.35 0.46
N GLY A 247 -5.89 -6.32 1.11
CA GLY A 247 -6.23 -4.93 0.81
C GLY A 247 -5.42 -4.32 -0.33
N PHE A 248 -5.75 -3.05 -0.63
CA PHE A 248 -4.96 -2.14 -1.48
C PHE A 248 -4.79 -2.55 -2.95
N GLN A 249 -5.59 -3.52 -3.42
CA GLN A 249 -5.60 -4.01 -4.80
C GLN A 249 -7.01 -4.00 -5.42
N GLY A 250 -7.91 -3.18 -4.87
CA GLY A 250 -9.28 -3.03 -5.30
C GLY A 250 -10.27 -3.86 -4.49
N LEU A 251 -11.54 -3.44 -4.54
CA LEU A 251 -12.63 -4.08 -3.81
C LEU A 251 -12.93 -5.49 -4.32
N LYS A 252 -12.61 -5.80 -5.59
CA LYS A 252 -12.79 -7.14 -6.15
C LYS A 252 -12.01 -8.16 -5.33
N ILE A 253 -10.72 -7.95 -5.11
CA ILE A 253 -9.89 -8.85 -4.29
C ILE A 253 -10.35 -8.82 -2.83
N LEU A 254 -10.60 -7.64 -2.27
CA LEU A 254 -10.95 -7.47 -0.87
C LEU A 254 -12.26 -8.18 -0.48
N GLN A 255 -13.27 -8.17 -1.36
CA GLN A 255 -14.62 -8.66 -1.05
C GLN A 255 -14.83 -10.15 -1.36
N GLU A 256 -13.88 -10.84 -1.98
CA GLU A 256 -13.96 -12.29 -2.27
C GLU A 256 -14.15 -13.14 -1.00
N VAL A 257 -13.75 -12.62 0.16
CA VAL A 257 -13.92 -13.32 1.46
C VAL A 257 -15.30 -13.15 2.07
N HIS A 258 -16.19 -12.40 1.43
CA HIS A 258 -17.55 -12.19 1.92
C HIS A 258 -18.32 -13.50 2.09
N ARG A 259 -18.79 -13.75 3.31
CA ARG A 259 -19.45 -15.02 3.72
C ARG A 259 -18.58 -16.26 3.51
N GLY A 260 -17.28 -16.09 3.32
CA GLY A 260 -16.32 -17.15 3.01
C GLY A 260 -15.01 -17.04 3.81
N LEU A 261 -15.03 -16.36 4.96
CA LEU A 261 -13.88 -16.18 5.84
C LEU A 261 -13.30 -17.53 6.26
N GLY A 262 -12.00 -17.73 6.03
CA GLY A 262 -11.30 -18.99 6.29
C GLY A 262 -11.52 -20.06 5.23
N SER A 263 -12.21 -19.75 4.12
CA SER A 263 -12.39 -20.66 2.99
C SER A 263 -11.54 -20.25 1.80
N VAL A 264 -11.73 -19.00 1.36
CA VAL A 264 -11.07 -18.49 0.15
C VAL A 264 -9.58 -18.25 0.43
N GLU A 265 -9.27 -17.62 1.56
CA GLU A 265 -7.90 -17.31 1.94
C GLU A 265 -7.08 -18.58 2.15
N VAL A 266 -7.68 -19.60 2.79
CA VAL A 266 -7.01 -20.89 3.04
C VAL A 266 -6.67 -21.60 1.74
N LYS A 267 -7.58 -21.61 0.75
CA LYS A 267 -7.30 -22.20 -0.58
C LYS A 267 -6.16 -21.47 -1.27
N ASP A 268 -6.15 -20.15 -1.20
CA ASP A 268 -5.12 -19.31 -1.83
C ASP A 268 -3.75 -19.55 -1.17
N GLN A 269 -3.68 -19.63 0.17
CA GLN A 269 -2.45 -19.96 0.89
C GLN A 269 -1.95 -21.38 0.57
N ILE A 270 -2.84 -22.38 0.49
CA ILE A 270 -2.46 -23.75 0.09
C ILE A 270 -1.91 -23.74 -1.34
N ALA A 271 -2.56 -23.07 -2.28
CA ALA A 271 -2.10 -22.98 -3.66
C ALA A 271 -0.72 -22.29 -3.77
N ALA A 272 -0.47 -21.27 -2.95
CA ALA A 272 0.85 -20.64 -2.86
C ALA A 272 1.93 -21.60 -2.34
N VAL A 273 1.61 -22.42 -1.33
CA VAL A 273 2.51 -23.47 -0.83
C VAL A 273 2.74 -24.55 -1.87
N GLU A 274 1.69 -25.02 -2.56
CA GLU A 274 1.82 -25.98 -3.66
C GLU A 274 2.68 -25.46 -4.81
N TRP A 275 2.60 -24.15 -5.09
CA TRP A 275 3.48 -23.49 -6.04
C TRP A 275 4.94 -23.48 -5.55
N LEU A 276 5.17 -23.14 -4.27
CA LEU A 276 6.51 -23.13 -3.66
C LEU A 276 7.15 -24.51 -3.56
N LEU A 277 6.37 -25.57 -3.34
CA LEU A 277 6.86 -26.94 -3.30
C LEU A 277 7.40 -27.46 -4.63
N LYS A 278 7.13 -26.75 -5.74
CA LYS A 278 7.73 -27.03 -7.05
C LYS A 278 9.14 -26.46 -7.19
N GLU A 279 9.53 -25.53 -6.33
CA GLU A 279 10.88 -24.94 -6.33
C GLU A 279 11.88 -25.96 -5.76
N PRO A 280 13.01 -26.22 -6.44
CA PRO A 280 13.93 -27.32 -6.07
C PRO A 280 14.66 -27.09 -4.74
N PHE A 281 14.65 -25.86 -4.25
CA PHE A 281 15.34 -25.44 -3.03
C PHE A 281 14.45 -25.47 -1.79
N ILE A 282 13.17 -25.83 -1.90
CA ILE A 282 12.27 -26.00 -0.74
C ILE A 282 12.26 -27.46 -0.30
N ASP A 283 12.38 -27.71 1.01
CA ASP A 283 12.27 -29.05 1.58
C ASP A 283 10.81 -29.39 1.93
N PRO A 284 10.16 -30.36 1.25
CA PRO A 284 8.77 -30.71 1.51
C PRO A 284 8.55 -31.32 2.91
N ASN A 285 9.59 -31.80 3.58
CA ASN A 285 9.48 -32.39 4.92
C ASN A 285 9.63 -31.35 6.05
N ARG A 286 9.98 -30.10 5.73
CA ARG A 286 10.24 -29.02 6.71
C ARG A 286 9.44 -27.77 6.37
N LEU A 287 8.12 -27.88 6.51
CA LEU A 287 7.17 -26.79 6.29
C LEU A 287 6.56 -26.36 7.63
N SER A 288 6.55 -25.06 7.87
CA SER A 288 5.98 -24.44 9.06
C SER A 288 5.07 -23.28 8.64
N ILE A 289 4.06 -23.01 9.45
CA ILE A 289 3.13 -21.88 9.28
C ILE A 289 3.04 -21.10 10.58
N PHE A 290 2.94 -19.78 10.49
CA PHE A 290 2.71 -18.88 11.61
C PHE A 290 1.70 -17.80 11.24
N GLY A 291 0.74 -17.53 12.13
CA GLY A 291 -0.25 -16.47 12.00
C GLY A 291 -0.51 -15.83 13.37
N LYS A 292 -0.78 -14.53 13.34
CA LYS A 292 -1.18 -13.69 14.48
C LYS A 292 -2.08 -12.55 13.98
#